data_AF-A0A317F7X0-F1
#
_entry.id   AF-A0A317F7X0-F1
#
_cell.length_a   1.000
_cell.length_b   1.000
_cell.length_c   1.000
_cell.angle_alpha   90.00
_cell.angle_beta   90.00
_cell.angle_gamma   90.00
#
_symmetry.space_group_name_H-M   'P 1'
#
loop_
_entity.id
_entity.type
_entity.pdbx_description
1 polymer ?
#
loop_
_entity_poly.entity_id
_entity_poly.type
_entity_poly.pdbx_seq_one_letter_code
_entity_poly.pdbx_strand_id
1 'polypeptide(L)' 'MTDIQLYTKLSELPTGLKKKVSDYIDSLVNKTRTDIHNQKRTSGLAKGLIMIKDNFNDPIKGFEEYL' A
#
# COMPACT_ATOMS: atom_id res chain seq x y z
N MET A 1 15.88 -3.93 18.53
CA MET A 1 16.89 -4.93 18.11
C MET A 1 17.80 -4.22 17.13
N THR A 2 19.11 -4.20 17.38
CA THR A 2 20.06 -3.53 16.47
C THR A 2 20.56 -4.51 15.41
N ASP A 3 21.01 -3.99 14.26
CA ASP A 3 21.47 -4.83 13.14
C ASP A 3 22.61 -5.78 13.55
N ILE A 4 23.48 -5.30 14.45
CA ILE A 4 24.58 -6.08 15.03
C ILE A 4 24.05 -7.30 15.80
N GLN A 5 23.01 -7.11 16.63
CA GLN A 5 22.41 -8.21 17.40
C GLN A 5 21.74 -9.25 16.49
N LEU A 6 21.20 -8.83 15.35
CA LEU A 6 20.61 -9.72 14.37
C LEU A 6 21.70 -10.58 13.69
N TYR A 7 22.78 -9.94 13.26
CA TYR A 7 23.91 -10.60 12.59
C TYR A 7 24.59 -11.63 13.50
N THR A 8 24.80 -11.32 14.78
CA THR A 8 25.38 -12.26 15.75
C THR A 8 24.51 -13.52 15.87
N LYS A 9 23.20 -13.36 16.06
CA LYS A 9 22.27 -14.50 16.14
C LYS A 9 22.22 -15.31 14.86
N LEU A 10 22.32 -14.65 13.70
CA LEU A 10 22.34 -15.32 12.40
C LEU A 10 23.63 -16.11 12.19
N SER A 11 24.75 -15.60 12.70
CA SER A 11 26.07 -16.23 12.59
C SER A 11 26.18 -17.52 13.42
N GLU A 12 25.55 -17.54 14.61
CA GLU A 12 25.49 -18.68 15.53
C GLU A 12 24.67 -19.88 14.99
N LEU A 13 23.85 -19.67 13.95
CA LEU A 13 23.00 -20.72 13.40
C LEU A 13 23.80 -21.72 12.52
N PRO A 14 23.47 -23.02 12.61
CA PRO A 14 23.89 -24.03 11.64
C PRO A 14 23.48 -23.67 10.21
N THR A 15 24.26 -24.12 9.22
CA THR A 15 24.04 -23.85 7.78
C THR A 15 22.64 -24.22 7.29
N GLY A 16 22.07 -25.33 7.78
CA GLY A 16 20.70 -25.74 7.44
C GLY A 16 19.61 -24.79 7.96
N LEU A 17 19.82 -24.15 9.12
CA LEU A 17 18.87 -23.20 9.69
C LEU A 17 19.02 -21.81 9.07
N LYS A 18 20.24 -21.42 8.65
CA LYS A 18 20.48 -20.20 7.89
C LYS A 18 19.64 -20.15 6.60
N LYS A 19 19.50 -21.28 5.90
CA LYS A 19 18.65 -21.38 4.71
C LYS A 19 17.17 -21.09 5.02
N LYS A 20 16.62 -21.69 6.08
CA LYS A 20 15.24 -21.42 6.52
C LYS A 20 15.01 -19.96 6.90
N VAL A 21 16.00 -19.32 7.53
CA VAL A 21 15.93 -17.89 7.86
C VAL A 21 15.94 -17.04 6.60
N SER A 22 16.77 -17.36 5.60
CA SER A 22 16.75 -16.70 4.29
C SER A 22 15.37 -16.79 3.63
N ASP A 23 14.82 -18.00 3.52
CA ASP A 23 13.52 -18.24 2.90
C ASP A 23 12.40 -17.45 3.62
N TYR A 24 12.50 -17.32 4.95
CA TYR A 24 11.55 -16.55 5.75
C TYR A 24 11.68 -15.04 5.52
N ILE A 25 12.92 -14.52 5.45
CA ILE A 25 13.17 -13.11 5.12
C ILE A 25 12.60 -12.79 3.75
N ASP A 26 12.82 -13.65 2.75
CA ASP A 26 12.26 -13.49 1.41
C ASP A 26 10.72 -13.49 1.42
N SER A 27 10.09 -14.34 2.23
CA SER A 27 8.63 -14.34 2.43
C SER A 27 8.12 -13.02 3.01
N LEU A 28 8.81 -12.45 4.02
CA LEU A 28 8.44 -11.18 4.62
C LEU A 28 8.59 -10.00 3.64
N VAL A 29 9.67 -9.98 2.86
CA VAL A 29 9.90 -8.98 1.82
C VAL A 29 8.82 -9.07 0.73
N ASN A 30 8.43 -10.28 0.33
CA ASN A 30 7.38 -10.46 -0.66
C ASN A 30 6.01 -10.00 -0.13
N LYS A 31 5.64 -10.34 1.11
CA LYS A 31 4.37 -9.89 1.73
C LYS A 31 4.27 -8.37 1.80
N THR A 32 5.33 -7.70 2.26
CA THR A 32 5.37 -6.24 2.35
C THR A 32 5.25 -5.56 0.99
N ARG A 33 5.80 -6.16 -0.07
CA ARG A 33 5.64 -5.66 -1.45
C ARG A 33 4.24 -5.90 -2.00
N THR A 34 3.61 -7.03 -1.70
CA THR A 34 2.27 -7.37 -2.23
C THR A 34 1.15 -6.54 -1.60
N ASP A 35 1.27 -6.15 -0.34
CA ASP A 35 0.25 -5.32 0.33
C ASP A 35 0.18 -3.91 -0.26
N ILE A 36 1.30 -3.39 -0.76
CA ILE A 36 1.37 -2.06 -1.38
C ILE A 36 0.80 -2.08 -2.81
N HIS A 37 0.88 -3.22 -3.52
CA HIS A 37 0.58 -3.29 -4.95
C HIS A 37 -0.84 -3.79 -5.29
N ASN A 38 -1.59 -4.31 -4.31
CA ASN A 38 -2.87 -5.01 -4.57
C ASN A 38 -4.14 -4.28 -4.14
N GLN A 39 -4.07 -3.08 -3.57
CA GLN A 39 -5.27 -2.24 -3.46
C GLN A 39 -5.61 -1.62 -4.81
N LYS A 40 -6.14 -2.45 -5.72
CA LYS A 40 -6.83 -1.93 -6.90
C LYS A 40 -7.98 -1.07 -6.41
N ARG A 41 -8.02 0.19 -6.84
CA ARG A 41 -9.13 1.09 -6.54
C ARG A 41 -10.42 0.51 -7.12
N THR A 42 -11.38 0.20 -6.25
CA THR A 42 -12.70 -0.27 -6.67
C THR A 42 -13.50 0.92 -7.17
N SER A 43 -13.83 0.93 -8.47
CA SER A 43 -14.74 1.92 -9.04
C SER A 43 -16.19 1.63 -8.61
N GLY A 44 -17.03 2.67 -8.57
CA GLY A 44 -18.46 2.51 -8.31
C GLY A 44 -18.87 2.41 -6.84
N LEU A 45 -17.95 2.60 -5.89
CA LEU A 45 -18.28 2.65 -4.44
C LEU A 45 -19.28 3.75 -4.08
N ALA A 46 -19.32 4.84 -4.86
CA ALA A 46 -20.27 5.94 -4.70
C ALA A 46 -21.42 5.92 -5.73
N LYS A 47 -21.57 4.84 -6.51
CA LYS A 47 -22.60 4.75 -7.54
C LYS A 47 -23.99 4.81 -6.88
N GLY A 48 -24.80 5.79 -7.28
CA GLY A 48 -26.14 6.00 -6.72
C GLY A 48 -26.19 6.81 -5.42
N LEU A 49 -25.03 7.19 -4.85
CA LEU A 49 -24.97 8.06 -3.67
C LEU A 49 -24.91 9.55 -4.05
N ILE A 50 -24.48 9.86 -5.26
CA ILE A 50 -24.38 11.23 -5.78
C ILE A 50 -25.44 11.40 -6.87
N MET A 51 -26.36 12.33 -6.65
CA MET A 51 -27.29 12.80 -7.67
C MET A 51 -26.77 14.12 -8.23
N ILE A 52 -26.44 14.11 -9.53
CA ILE A 52 -26.08 15.32 -10.26
C ILE A 52 -27.39 16.03 -10.63
N LYS A 53 -27.50 17.31 -10.28
CA LYS A 53 -28.63 18.16 -10.69
C LYS A 53 -28.44 18.62 -12.13
N ASP A 54 -29.54 18.92 -12.82
CA ASP A 54 -29.51 19.35 -14.23
C ASP A 54 -28.67 20.60 -14.46
N ASN A 55 -28.55 21.46 -13.44
CA ASN A 55 -27.78 22.70 -13.45
C ASN A 55 -26.33 22.54 -12.97
N PHE A 56 -25.77 21.33 -12.94
CA PHE A 56 -24.41 21.09 -12.44
C PHE A 56 -23.33 21.86 -13.22
N ASN A 57 -23.53 22.05 -14.52
CA ASN A 57 -22.61 22.78 -15.39
C ASN A 57 -22.93 24.28 -15.48
N ASP A 58 -23.97 24.75 -14.80
CA ASP A 58 -24.36 26.15 -14.88
C ASP A 58 -23.28 27.02 -14.21
N PRO A 59 -23.00 28.20 -14.76
CA PRO A 59 -22.02 29.11 -14.18
C PRO A 59 -22.46 29.53 -12.78
N ILE A 60 -21.55 29.40 -11.81
CA ILE A 60 -21.80 29.83 -10.44
C ILE A 60 -21.54 31.34 -10.38
N LYS A 61 -22.59 32.11 -10.08
CA LYS A 61 -22.50 33.56 -9.94
C LYS A 61 -21.49 33.94 -8.87
N GLY A 62 -20.55 34.86 -9.18
CA GLY A 62 -19.48 35.28 -8.27
C GLY A 62 -18.23 34.39 -8.28
N PHE A 63 -18.17 33.39 -9.16
CA PHE A 63 -16.97 32.62 -9.47
C PHE A 63 -16.34 33.03 -10.82
N GLU A 64 -16.80 34.12 -11.45
CA GLU A 64 -16.28 34.59 -12.75
C GLU A 64 -14.78 34.96 -12.69
N GLU A 65 -14.26 35.36 -11.53
CA GLU A 65 -12.85 35.72 -11.36
C GLU A 65 -11.91 34.50 -11.24
N TYR A 66 -12.46 33.29 -11.04
CA TYR A 66 -11.69 32.07 -10.76
C TYR A 66 -11.82 30.98 -11.84
N LEU A 67 -12.68 31.20 -12.85
CA LEU A 67 -12.87 30.35 -14.03
C LEU A 67 -12.09 30.93 -15.22
#